data_AF-A0A2W5UK88-F1
#
_entry.id   AF-A0A2W5UK88-F1
#
_cell.length_a   1.000
_cell.length_b   1.000
_cell.length_c   1.000
_cell.angle_alpha   90.00
_cell.angle_beta   90.00
_cell.angle_gamma   90.00
#
_symmetry.space_group_name_H-M   'P 1'
#
loop_
_entity.id
_entity.type
_entity.pdbx_description
1 polymer ?
#
loop_
_entity_poly.entity_id
_entity_poly.type
_entity_poly.pdbx_seq_one_letter_code
_entity_poly.pdbx_strand_id
1 'polypeptide(L)'
;MRALALLGTVLLAGCFNPDDILPIRGTVERAGQRVQLSRAVNPEGGDCTDWKRLKTVDAGDDGSFTLDVFRAQATNIATYELYCFKVETTYDNGAHLSSTMEQLVTQVELLDFPRWEPNLRREDGGFRFEPIHAQRDDGTLIVQHTLEVKRNEQTLWRTTDLGLGGFSATPMPRTLVDDPRIYEEFAGTASLKGYFAEIPMGIEQPIDLDELVLRPPVDGTTTETLALPRTVTPPSRGAACPSLGAPCRLTDGALEGVELDGAQTVTIEFAQPVKPSLIVVRALVTNSPVVGAFGTLRDGGVVPFGTWPLLRESDPPGSNKPDGTY
;
A
#
# COMPACT_ATOMS: atom_id res chain seq x y z
N MET A 1 54.49 14.49 30.08
CA MET A 1 53.11 14.17 29.65
C MET A 1 53.26 13.22 28.46
N ARG A 2 53.30 11.90 28.66
CA ARG A 2 52.13 11.00 28.79
C ARG A 2 51.12 11.33 27.68
N ALA A 3 51.21 10.66 26.52
CA ALA A 3 50.60 9.35 26.24
C ALA A 3 49.06 9.42 26.23
N LEU A 4 48.47 8.81 25.19
CA LEU A 4 47.04 8.65 24.88
C LEU A 4 46.35 9.82 24.15
N ALA A 5 46.43 9.80 22.81
CA ALA A 5 45.28 10.07 21.92
C ALA A 5 45.49 9.42 20.53
N LEU A 6 46.22 8.31 20.48
CA LEU A 6 46.52 7.51 19.28
C LEU A 6 46.01 6.06 19.41
N LEU A 7 45.17 5.80 20.43
CA LEU A 7 44.42 4.54 20.58
C LEU A 7 42.94 4.89 20.54
N GLY A 8 42.26 4.51 19.47
CA GLY A 8 40.80 4.65 19.33
C GLY A 8 40.24 4.34 17.94
N THR A 9 41.06 4.32 16.89
CA THR A 9 40.66 3.96 15.52
C THR A 9 41.26 2.62 15.06
N VAL A 10 41.42 1.68 15.99
CA VAL A 10 41.85 0.29 15.73
C VAL A 10 40.85 -0.72 16.32
N LEU A 11 39.57 -0.35 16.38
CA LEU A 11 38.44 -1.22 16.70
C LEU A 11 37.28 -0.73 15.83
N LEU A 12 37.30 -0.93 14.51
CA LEU A 12 36.53 -1.98 13.82
C LEU A 12 37.12 -2.25 12.41
N ALA A 13 38.43 -2.11 12.24
CA ALA A 13 39.15 -2.57 11.05
C ALA A 13 39.36 -4.11 11.09
N GLY A 14 38.31 -4.86 11.47
CA GLY A 14 38.16 -6.20 10.91
C GLY A 14 38.10 -5.99 9.40
N CYS A 15 38.99 -6.63 8.67
CA CYS A 15 39.22 -6.42 7.25
C CYS A 15 37.90 -6.51 6.45
N PHE A 16 37.22 -5.38 6.24
CA PHE A 16 36.09 -5.28 5.32
C PHE A 16 36.66 -5.39 3.92
N ASN A 17 36.70 -6.62 3.41
CA ASN A 17 37.14 -6.85 2.05
C ASN A 17 35.98 -6.42 1.13
N PRO A 18 36.17 -5.45 0.22
CA PRO A 18 35.14 -5.07 -0.74
C PRO A 18 34.66 -6.25 -1.60
N ASP A 19 35.50 -7.30 -1.72
CA ASP A 19 35.21 -8.54 -2.43
C ASP A 19 34.44 -9.57 -1.58
N ASP A 20 34.10 -9.25 -0.33
CA ASP A 20 33.22 -10.09 0.48
C ASP A 20 31.87 -10.28 -0.22
N ILE A 21 31.39 -11.52 -0.23
CA ILE A 21 30.07 -11.87 -0.74
C ILE A 21 29.06 -11.78 0.40
N LEU A 22 28.01 -10.99 0.20
CA LEU A 22 26.84 -10.86 1.06
C LEU A 22 25.68 -11.65 0.41
N PRO A 23 25.34 -12.83 0.93
CA PRO A 23 24.25 -13.61 0.37
C PRO A 23 22.91 -13.05 0.84
N ILE A 24 21.98 -12.88 -0.11
CA ILE A 24 20.55 -12.71 0.18
C ILE A 24 19.87 -14.04 -0.13
N ARG A 25 19.25 -14.64 0.89
CA ARG A 25 18.61 -15.96 0.79
C ARG A 25 17.11 -15.82 0.95
N GLY A 26 16.36 -16.63 0.23
CA GLY A 26 14.92 -16.71 0.36
C GLY A 26 14.36 -17.96 -0.29
N THR A 27 13.05 -18.08 -0.21
CA THR A 27 12.29 -19.19 -0.80
C THR A 27 11.13 -18.65 -1.63
N VAL A 28 10.77 -19.42 -2.63
CA VAL A 28 9.56 -19.28 -3.44
C VAL A 28 8.87 -20.64 -3.46
N GLU A 29 7.55 -20.64 -3.57
CA GLU A 29 6.76 -21.88 -3.52
C GLU A 29 7.03 -22.82 -4.71
N ARG A 30 7.59 -22.30 -5.80
CA ARG A 30 7.77 -23.03 -7.06
C ARG A 30 9.24 -23.15 -7.45
N ALA A 31 9.68 -24.38 -7.69
CA ALA A 31 10.98 -24.66 -8.29
C ALA A 31 11.15 -23.99 -9.66
N GLY A 32 12.36 -23.49 -9.95
CA GLY A 32 12.69 -22.79 -11.19
C GLY A 32 12.02 -21.42 -11.34
N GLN A 33 11.29 -20.93 -10.33
CA GLN A 33 10.70 -19.60 -10.35
C GLN A 33 11.81 -18.54 -10.40
N ARG A 34 11.65 -17.58 -11.33
CA ARG A 34 12.64 -16.53 -11.55
C ARG A 34 12.55 -15.47 -10.48
N VAL A 35 13.69 -15.16 -9.87
CA VAL A 35 13.86 -14.13 -8.84
C VAL A 35 14.86 -13.09 -9.33
N GLN A 36 14.51 -11.82 -9.16
CA GLN A 36 15.29 -10.66 -9.58
C GLN A 36 15.76 -9.86 -8.36
N LEU A 37 17.01 -9.42 -8.40
CA LEU A 37 17.58 -8.44 -7.48
C LEU A 37 17.75 -7.11 -8.20
N SER A 38 17.22 -6.06 -7.58
CA SER A 38 17.35 -4.66 -8.01
C SER A 38 17.98 -3.82 -6.90
N ARG A 39 18.63 -2.72 -7.27
CA ARG A 39 19.25 -1.76 -6.35
C ARG A 39 18.88 -0.32 -6.70
N ALA A 40 18.60 0.48 -5.70
CA ALA A 40 18.34 1.91 -5.80
C ALA A 40 19.28 2.68 -4.87
N VAL A 41 19.58 3.95 -5.20
CA VAL A 41 20.31 4.84 -4.28
C VAL A 41 19.34 5.31 -3.22
N ASN A 42 19.77 5.36 -1.96
CA ASN A 42 19.02 5.97 -0.87
C ASN A 42 19.72 7.26 -0.42
N PRO A 43 19.55 8.38 -1.14
CA PRO A 43 20.03 9.65 -0.65
C PRO A 43 19.15 10.06 0.54
N GLU A 44 19.72 10.07 1.74
CA GLU A 44 19.12 10.70 2.94
C GLU A 44 18.02 9.92 3.69
N GLY A 45 17.87 8.61 3.46
CA GLY A 45 16.91 7.78 4.21
C GLY A 45 15.46 7.97 3.78
N GLY A 46 15.24 8.46 2.55
CA GLY A 46 13.93 8.61 1.93
C GLY A 46 13.53 7.42 1.05
N ASP A 47 12.53 7.64 0.20
CA ASP A 47 12.02 6.61 -0.71
C ASP A 47 13.05 6.17 -1.75
N CYS A 48 13.26 4.85 -1.83
CA CYS A 48 14.15 4.24 -2.79
C CYS A 48 13.53 4.29 -4.20
N THR A 49 14.10 5.13 -5.08
CA THR A 49 13.63 5.33 -6.47
C THR A 49 14.70 4.91 -7.48
N ASP A 50 14.34 4.86 -8.78
CA ASP A 50 15.26 4.51 -9.87
C ASP A 50 15.95 3.15 -9.77
N TRP A 51 15.17 2.12 -9.44
CA TRP A 51 15.61 0.73 -9.32
C TRP A 51 16.37 0.22 -10.56
N LYS A 52 17.63 -0.19 -10.37
CA LYS A 52 18.46 -0.84 -11.39
C LYS A 52 18.61 -2.32 -11.11
N ARG A 53 18.24 -3.16 -12.08
CA ARG A 53 18.47 -4.61 -12.00
C ARG A 53 19.96 -4.90 -11.84
N LEU A 54 20.29 -5.74 -10.86
CA LEU A 54 21.65 -6.24 -10.63
C LEU A 54 21.80 -7.69 -11.10
N LYS A 55 20.87 -8.56 -10.72
CA LYS A 55 21.01 -10.01 -10.91
C LYS A 55 19.65 -10.66 -11.08
N THR A 56 19.66 -11.82 -11.72
CA THR A 56 18.49 -12.70 -11.85
C THR A 56 18.96 -14.13 -11.65
N VAL A 57 18.20 -14.90 -10.89
CA VAL A 57 18.43 -16.33 -10.64
C VAL A 57 17.10 -17.07 -10.80
N ASP A 58 17.16 -18.35 -11.13
CA ASP A 58 15.99 -19.23 -11.05
C ASP A 58 16.13 -20.07 -9.77
N ALA A 59 15.04 -20.22 -9.01
CA ALA A 59 15.05 -20.96 -7.75
C ALA A 59 15.36 -22.45 -7.96
N GLY A 60 15.98 -23.09 -6.97
CA GLY A 60 16.30 -24.51 -6.98
C GLY A 60 15.07 -25.42 -6.92
N ASP A 61 15.31 -26.73 -6.90
CA ASP A 61 14.25 -27.75 -6.88
C ASP A 61 13.39 -27.70 -5.60
N ASP A 62 13.95 -27.18 -4.51
CA ASP A 62 13.27 -26.96 -3.23
C ASP A 62 12.67 -25.55 -3.11
N GLY A 63 12.71 -24.75 -4.18
CA GLY A 63 12.26 -23.36 -4.18
C GLY A 63 13.22 -22.38 -3.51
N SER A 64 14.39 -22.83 -3.01
CA SER A 64 15.38 -21.93 -2.43
C SER A 64 16.10 -21.12 -3.51
N PHE A 65 16.50 -19.89 -3.17
CA PHE A 65 17.38 -19.09 -4.00
C PHE A 65 18.44 -18.38 -3.16
N THR A 66 19.58 -18.09 -3.79
CA THR A 66 20.64 -17.26 -3.21
C THR A 66 21.09 -16.23 -4.24
N LEU A 67 21.07 -14.97 -3.83
CA LEU A 67 21.52 -13.82 -4.59
C LEU A 67 22.77 -13.25 -3.92
N ASP A 68 23.93 -13.64 -4.44
CA ASP A 68 25.21 -13.10 -4.00
C ASP A 68 25.43 -11.67 -4.51
N VAL A 69 25.72 -10.76 -3.58
CA VAL A 69 26.06 -9.35 -3.83
C VAL A 69 27.45 -9.10 -3.27
N PHE A 70 28.33 -8.43 -4.02
CA PHE A 70 29.60 -7.99 -3.44
C PHE A 70 29.36 -6.86 -2.46
N ARG A 71 30.11 -6.82 -1.35
CA ARG A 71 30.03 -5.74 -0.36
C ARG A 71 30.22 -4.36 -1.01
N ALA A 72 31.10 -4.23 -2.00
CA ALA A 72 31.28 -3.00 -2.78
C ALA A 72 30.04 -2.57 -3.59
N GLN A 73 29.12 -3.49 -3.90
CA GLN A 73 27.82 -3.18 -4.51
C GLN A 73 26.76 -2.82 -3.47
N ALA A 74 26.94 -3.25 -2.22
CA ALA A 74 26.06 -3.00 -1.09
C ALA A 74 26.31 -1.65 -0.40
N THR A 75 27.54 -1.14 -0.47
CA THR A 75 27.93 0.10 0.21
C THR A 75 28.90 0.88 -0.65
N ASN A 76 28.68 2.19 -0.80
CA ASN A 76 29.69 3.06 -1.40
C ASN A 76 30.71 3.44 -0.32
N ILE A 77 31.89 2.83 -0.34
CA ILE A 77 32.94 3.05 0.68
C ILE A 77 33.49 4.49 0.63
N ALA A 78 33.41 5.17 -0.52
CA ALA A 78 33.95 6.52 -0.68
C ALA A 78 32.99 7.61 -0.21
N THR A 79 31.68 7.42 -0.40
CA THR A 79 30.65 8.44 -0.10
C THR A 79 29.77 8.08 1.10
N TYR A 80 29.87 6.85 1.62
CA TYR A 80 28.96 6.27 2.61
C TYR A 80 27.48 6.30 2.18
N GLU A 81 27.21 6.42 0.89
CA GLU A 81 25.84 6.29 0.37
C GLU A 81 25.32 4.88 0.65
N LEU A 82 24.11 4.84 1.22
CA LEU A 82 23.36 3.61 1.43
C LEU A 82 22.57 3.30 0.15
N TYR A 83 22.45 2.01 -0.13
CA TYR A 83 21.66 1.50 -1.23
C TYR A 83 20.51 0.68 -0.69
N CYS A 84 19.33 0.86 -1.29
CA CYS A 84 18.24 -0.07 -1.09
C CYS A 84 18.37 -1.24 -2.05
N PHE A 85 17.92 -2.40 -1.60
CA PHE A 85 17.83 -3.61 -2.38
C PHE A 85 16.37 -4.04 -2.46
N LYS A 86 15.94 -4.49 -3.63
CA LYS A 86 14.61 -5.06 -3.82
C LYS A 86 14.77 -6.42 -4.46
N VAL A 87 14.26 -7.44 -3.78
CA VAL A 87 14.13 -8.79 -4.33
C VAL A 87 12.70 -8.97 -4.77
N GLU A 88 12.51 -9.36 -6.02
CA GLU A 88 11.18 -9.48 -6.61
C GLU A 88 11.04 -10.74 -7.47
N THR A 89 9.83 -11.28 -7.51
CA THR A 89 9.46 -12.44 -8.33
C THR A 89 8.08 -12.21 -8.94
N THR A 90 7.80 -12.85 -10.06
CA THR A 90 6.49 -12.77 -10.71
C THR A 90 6.07 -14.16 -11.16
N TYR A 91 4.93 -14.60 -10.64
CA TYR A 91 4.33 -15.88 -10.96
C TYR A 91 3.58 -15.83 -12.30
N ASP A 92 3.36 -16.99 -12.91
CA ASP A 92 2.65 -17.11 -14.21
C ASP A 92 1.22 -16.54 -14.19
N ASN A 93 0.60 -16.49 -13.01
CA ASN A 93 -0.72 -15.89 -12.79
C ASN A 93 -0.69 -14.35 -12.76
N GLY A 94 0.49 -13.73 -12.92
CA GLY A 94 0.69 -12.27 -12.86
C GLY A 94 0.88 -11.71 -11.45
N ALA A 95 0.86 -12.55 -10.40
CA ALA A 95 1.16 -12.11 -9.04
C ALA A 95 2.64 -11.71 -8.94
N HIS A 96 2.88 -10.45 -8.56
CA HIS A 96 4.19 -9.88 -8.32
C HIS A 96 4.43 -9.78 -6.82
N LEU A 97 5.51 -10.35 -6.32
CA LEU A 97 5.90 -10.22 -4.93
C LEU A 97 7.28 -9.60 -4.83
N SER A 98 7.46 -8.73 -3.85
CA SER A 98 8.70 -8.02 -3.63
C SER A 98 9.00 -7.84 -2.16
N SER A 99 10.29 -7.85 -1.80
CA SER A 99 10.77 -7.45 -0.49
C SER A 99 11.82 -6.36 -0.66
N THR A 100 11.69 -5.28 0.09
CA THR A 100 12.63 -4.15 0.06
C THR A 100 13.46 -4.16 1.33
N MET A 101 14.79 -4.06 1.16
CA MET A 101 15.78 -3.90 2.22
C MET A 101 16.39 -2.52 2.08
N GLU A 102 16.30 -1.70 3.11
CA GLU A 102 16.85 -0.33 3.10
C GLU A 102 18.39 -0.31 3.13
N GLN A 103 18.99 -1.38 3.64
CA GLN A 103 20.43 -1.57 3.71
C GLN A 103 20.80 -3.06 3.66
N LEU A 104 21.99 -3.36 3.15
CA LEU A 104 22.56 -4.71 3.15
C LEU A 104 23.98 -4.67 3.73
N VAL A 105 24.09 -4.89 5.05
CA VAL A 105 25.39 -4.83 5.77
C VAL A 105 25.98 -6.23 5.99
N THR A 106 25.11 -7.23 6.13
CA THR A 106 25.38 -8.63 6.40
C THR A 106 24.55 -9.53 5.48
N GLN A 107 24.56 -10.84 5.71
CA GLN A 107 23.59 -11.76 5.11
C GLN A 107 22.16 -11.39 5.54
N VAL A 108 21.21 -11.54 4.63
CA VAL A 108 19.78 -11.38 4.90
C VAL A 108 19.02 -12.64 4.49
N GLU A 109 18.11 -13.07 5.35
CA GLU A 109 17.09 -14.07 5.04
C GLU A 109 15.74 -13.37 4.82
N LEU A 110 15.10 -13.65 3.70
CA LEU A 110 13.79 -13.11 3.35
C LEU A 110 12.68 -14.03 3.86
N LEU A 111 11.47 -13.48 4.01
CA LEU A 111 10.28 -14.31 4.17
C LEU A 111 10.04 -15.13 2.89
N ASP A 112 9.24 -16.18 3.03
CA ASP A 112 8.77 -16.94 1.88
C ASP A 112 7.90 -16.06 0.97
N PHE A 113 8.01 -16.28 -0.34
CA PHE A 113 7.22 -15.59 -1.36
C PHE A 113 6.12 -16.55 -1.82
N PRO A 114 4.99 -16.69 -1.10
CA PRO A 114 3.94 -17.64 -1.45
C PRO A 114 3.31 -17.24 -2.79
N ARG A 115 2.87 -18.23 -3.57
CA ARG A 115 2.03 -17.96 -4.72
C ARG A 115 0.67 -17.50 -4.21
N TRP A 116 0.26 -16.30 -4.62
CA TRP A 116 -1.05 -15.77 -4.24
C TRP A 116 -2.01 -15.71 -5.43
N GLU A 117 -3.17 -16.35 -5.24
CA GLU A 117 -4.30 -16.37 -6.18
C GLU A 117 -5.56 -15.93 -5.45
N PRO A 118 -5.87 -14.62 -5.40
CA PRO A 118 -7.02 -14.16 -4.63
C PRO A 118 -8.37 -14.45 -5.25
N ASN A 119 -8.48 -14.74 -6.56
CA ASN A 119 -9.76 -14.95 -7.23
C ASN A 119 -10.77 -13.84 -6.90
N LEU A 120 -10.33 -12.60 -7.14
CA LEU A 120 -11.11 -11.40 -6.85
C LEU A 120 -12.43 -11.44 -7.61
N ARG A 121 -13.53 -11.53 -6.86
CA ARG A 121 -14.89 -11.57 -7.39
C ARG A 121 -15.80 -10.59 -6.66
N ARG A 122 -16.92 -10.27 -7.29
CA ARG A 122 -17.95 -9.40 -6.72
C ARG A 122 -19.22 -10.23 -6.49
N GLU A 123 -19.61 -10.40 -5.23
CA GLU A 123 -20.70 -11.29 -4.80
C GLU A 123 -21.41 -10.69 -3.58
N ASP A 124 -22.73 -10.84 -3.49
CA ASP A 124 -23.55 -10.43 -2.33
C ASP A 124 -23.38 -8.96 -1.85
N GLY A 125 -23.05 -8.03 -2.75
CA GLY A 125 -22.80 -6.63 -2.38
C GLY A 125 -21.49 -6.44 -1.60
N GLY A 126 -20.49 -7.27 -1.91
CA GLY A 126 -19.11 -7.11 -1.46
C GLY A 126 -18.11 -7.57 -2.53
N PHE A 127 -16.84 -7.24 -2.29
CA PHE A 127 -15.73 -7.89 -2.97
C PHE A 127 -15.27 -9.08 -2.15
N ARG A 128 -15.23 -10.25 -2.79
CA ARG A 128 -14.73 -11.48 -2.20
C ARG A 128 -13.41 -11.87 -2.83
N PHE A 129 -12.49 -12.36 -2.00
CA PHE A 129 -11.19 -12.86 -2.45
C PHE A 129 -10.60 -13.83 -1.44
N GLU A 130 -9.77 -14.75 -1.90
CA GLU A 130 -8.91 -15.59 -1.08
C GLU A 130 -7.70 -14.77 -0.57
N PRO A 131 -7.52 -14.63 0.76
CA PRO A 131 -6.45 -13.81 1.32
C PRO A 131 -5.09 -14.46 1.09
N ILE A 132 -4.02 -13.64 1.05
CA ILE A 132 -2.65 -14.15 1.19
C ILE A 132 -2.56 -15.01 2.44
N HIS A 133 -2.08 -16.24 2.27
CA HIS A 133 -1.83 -17.17 3.34
C HIS A 133 -0.38 -17.61 3.29
N ALA A 134 0.40 -17.18 4.28
CA ALA A 134 1.67 -17.80 4.61
C ALA A 134 1.48 -18.44 5.99
N GLN A 135 1.45 -19.78 6.05
CA GLN A 135 1.51 -20.50 7.32
C GLN A 135 2.97 -20.63 7.69
N ARG A 136 3.32 -20.26 8.92
CA ARG A 136 4.58 -20.67 9.52
C ARG A 136 4.33 -21.21 10.92
N ASP A 137 5.16 -22.17 11.29
CA ASP A 137 5.14 -22.81 12.60
C ASP A 137 5.68 -21.88 13.71
N ASP A 138 6.35 -20.76 13.36
CA ASP A 138 7.18 -19.94 14.25
C ASP A 138 6.63 -18.54 14.58
N GLY A 139 5.52 -18.08 13.98
CA GLY A 139 5.07 -16.70 14.20
C GLY A 139 3.66 -16.34 13.73
N THR A 140 3.20 -15.17 14.16
CA THR A 140 1.96 -14.54 13.65
C THR A 140 2.32 -13.56 12.56
N LEU A 141 1.64 -13.64 11.41
CA LEU A 141 1.84 -12.68 10.32
C LEU A 141 0.81 -11.55 10.42
N ILE A 142 1.22 -10.31 10.22
CA ILE A 142 0.28 -9.27 9.81
C ILE A 142 0.02 -9.46 8.34
N VAL A 143 -1.24 -9.49 7.94
CA VAL A 143 -1.65 -9.46 6.54
C VAL A 143 -2.58 -8.28 6.34
N GLN A 144 -2.22 -7.39 5.43
CA GLN A 144 -3.05 -6.27 5.00
C GLN A 144 -3.49 -6.48 3.56
N HIS A 145 -4.78 -6.33 3.28
CA HIS A 145 -5.32 -6.36 1.92
C HIS A 145 -5.87 -4.98 1.58
N THR A 146 -5.44 -4.41 0.46
CA THR A 146 -5.92 -3.12 -0.03
C THR A 146 -6.60 -3.34 -1.37
N LEU A 147 -7.90 -3.05 -1.43
CA LEU A 147 -8.66 -3.10 -2.66
C LEU A 147 -8.86 -1.68 -3.18
N GLU A 148 -8.46 -1.44 -4.42
CA GLU A 148 -8.59 -0.15 -5.10
C GLU A 148 -9.45 -0.31 -6.35
N VAL A 149 -10.46 0.54 -6.52
CA VAL A 149 -11.16 0.71 -7.79
C VAL A 149 -10.56 1.91 -8.49
N LYS A 150 -10.04 1.71 -9.71
CA LYS A 150 -9.36 2.73 -10.51
C LYS A 150 -10.03 2.96 -11.84
N ARG A 151 -9.86 4.17 -12.37
CA ARG A 151 -10.06 4.49 -13.79
C ARG A 151 -8.77 5.09 -14.31
N ASN A 152 -8.11 4.38 -15.24
CA ASN A 152 -6.74 4.69 -15.63
C ASN A 152 -5.84 4.73 -14.37
N GLU A 153 -5.11 5.82 -14.15
CA GLU A 153 -4.23 6.02 -12.99
C GLU A 153 -4.96 6.55 -11.74
N GLN A 154 -6.25 6.90 -11.86
CA GLN A 154 -6.98 7.58 -10.80
C GLN A 154 -7.74 6.60 -9.91
N THR A 155 -7.56 6.72 -8.60
CA THR A 155 -8.29 5.93 -7.60
C THR A 155 -9.66 6.54 -7.34
N LEU A 156 -10.71 5.77 -7.62
CA LEU A 156 -12.12 6.13 -7.41
C LEU A 156 -12.59 5.80 -6.00
N TRP A 157 -12.10 4.68 -5.48
CA TRP A 157 -12.44 4.14 -4.17
C TRP A 157 -11.31 3.22 -3.71
N ARG A 158 -11.04 3.23 -2.41
CA ARG A 158 -10.05 2.36 -1.77
C ARG A 158 -10.65 1.88 -0.46
N THR A 159 -10.40 0.62 -0.14
CA THR A 159 -10.63 0.07 1.19
C THR A 159 -9.45 -0.82 1.59
N THR A 160 -9.24 -0.95 2.89
CA THR A 160 -8.14 -1.73 3.45
C THR A 160 -8.69 -2.60 4.58
N ASP A 161 -8.31 -3.87 4.59
CA ASP A 161 -8.49 -4.80 5.71
C ASP A 161 -7.13 -5.15 6.30
N LEU A 162 -7.10 -5.32 7.62
CA LEU A 162 -5.92 -5.70 8.39
C LEU A 162 -6.27 -6.91 9.24
N GLY A 163 -5.56 -8.02 9.01
CA GLY A 163 -5.74 -9.27 9.74
C GLY A 163 -4.44 -9.76 10.36
N LEU A 164 -4.58 -10.58 11.40
CA LEU A 164 -3.51 -11.41 11.93
C LEU A 164 -3.62 -12.80 11.29
N GLY A 165 -2.71 -13.11 10.37
CA GLY A 165 -2.52 -14.42 9.76
C GLY A 165 -1.97 -15.42 10.77
N GLY A 166 -2.57 -16.62 10.81
CA GLY A 166 -2.19 -17.70 11.74
C GLY A 166 -3.33 -18.19 12.65
N PHE A 167 -4.42 -17.42 12.81
CA PHE A 167 -5.55 -17.82 13.67
C PHE A 167 -6.56 -18.79 13.00
N SER A 168 -6.37 -19.11 11.71
CA SER A 168 -7.20 -20.08 10.99
C SER A 168 -6.34 -20.91 10.04
N ALA A 169 -6.41 -22.23 10.16
CA ALA A 169 -5.70 -23.17 9.28
C ALA A 169 -6.32 -23.27 7.87
N THR A 170 -7.48 -22.64 7.64
CA THR A 170 -8.18 -22.70 6.36
C THR A 170 -8.36 -21.28 5.81
N PRO A 171 -7.83 -20.98 4.60
CA PRO A 171 -8.14 -19.73 3.93
C PRO A 171 -9.62 -19.75 3.54
N MET A 172 -10.40 -18.84 4.10
CA MET A 172 -11.77 -18.56 3.67
C MET A 172 -11.76 -17.30 2.80
N PRO A 173 -12.66 -17.20 1.81
CA PRO A 173 -12.85 -15.95 1.10
C PRO A 173 -13.13 -14.83 2.10
N ARG A 174 -12.29 -13.78 2.09
CA ARG A 174 -12.56 -12.54 2.81
C ARG A 174 -13.57 -11.72 2.02
N THR A 175 -14.42 -11.00 2.74
CA THR A 175 -15.41 -10.10 2.14
C THR A 175 -15.14 -8.69 2.61
N LEU A 176 -14.90 -7.78 1.66
CA LEU A 176 -14.84 -6.34 1.91
C LEU A 176 -16.17 -5.74 1.51
N VAL A 177 -16.82 -5.08 2.47
CA VAL A 177 -18.06 -4.36 2.22
C VAL A 177 -17.79 -3.28 1.18
N ASP A 178 -18.60 -3.28 0.11
CA ASP A 178 -18.56 -2.26 -0.92
C ASP A 178 -19.91 -1.59 -1.05
N ASP A 179 -19.90 -0.28 -1.27
CA ASP A 179 -21.09 0.44 -1.74
C ASP A 179 -20.81 0.88 -3.17
N PRO A 180 -21.31 0.14 -4.16
CA PRO A 180 -20.89 0.36 -5.52
C PRO A 180 -21.44 1.67 -6.10
N ARG A 181 -22.44 2.28 -5.44
CA ARG A 181 -22.90 3.64 -5.74
C ARG A 181 -21.77 4.67 -5.62
N ILE A 182 -20.69 4.33 -4.90
CA ILE A 182 -19.48 5.16 -4.78
C ILE A 182 -18.69 5.21 -6.08
N TYR A 183 -18.73 4.23 -6.98
CA TYR A 183 -17.83 4.23 -8.15
C TYR A 183 -18.49 3.79 -9.48
N GLU A 184 -19.74 3.32 -9.46
CA GLU A 184 -20.49 2.83 -10.64
C GLU A 184 -20.78 3.87 -11.73
N GLU A 185 -20.58 5.16 -11.44
CA GLU A 185 -20.69 6.21 -12.45
C GLU A 185 -19.51 6.27 -13.43
N PHE A 186 -18.46 5.51 -13.14
CA PHE A 186 -17.23 5.41 -13.91
C PHE A 186 -17.00 3.97 -14.32
N ALA A 187 -16.62 3.77 -15.58
CA ALA A 187 -16.01 2.51 -15.97
C ALA A 187 -14.62 2.45 -15.34
N GLY A 188 -14.24 1.29 -14.80
CA GLY A 188 -12.99 1.15 -14.07
C GLY A 188 -12.56 -0.30 -13.90
N THR A 189 -11.58 -0.48 -13.03
CA THR A 189 -10.97 -1.77 -12.73
C THR A 189 -10.72 -1.84 -11.23
N ALA A 190 -11.22 -2.89 -10.59
CA ALA A 190 -10.84 -3.20 -9.22
C ALA A 190 -9.51 -3.98 -9.22
N SER A 191 -8.56 -3.58 -8.40
CA SER A 191 -7.26 -4.23 -8.20
C SER A 191 -7.03 -4.48 -6.72
N LEU A 192 -6.65 -5.70 -6.36
CA LEU A 192 -6.37 -6.10 -4.99
C LEU A 192 -4.87 -6.20 -4.75
N LYS A 193 -4.36 -5.52 -3.72
CA LYS A 193 -2.97 -5.63 -3.26
C LYS A 193 -2.95 -6.28 -1.89
N GLY A 194 -1.88 -7.02 -1.60
CA GLY A 194 -1.66 -7.60 -0.30
C GLY A 194 -0.27 -7.24 0.23
N TYR A 195 -0.16 -7.16 1.54
CA TYR A 195 1.07 -6.92 2.25
C TYR A 195 1.12 -7.93 3.38
N PHE A 196 2.27 -8.56 3.62
CA PHE A 196 2.43 -9.36 4.82
C PHE A 196 3.81 -9.22 5.44
N ALA A 197 3.82 -9.26 6.77
CA ALA A 197 5.03 -9.17 7.57
C ALA A 197 4.93 -10.09 8.77
N GLU A 198 6.07 -10.64 9.20
CA GLU A 198 6.16 -11.46 10.40
C GLU A 198 6.19 -10.56 11.64
N ILE A 199 5.30 -10.80 12.61
CA ILE A 199 5.47 -10.27 13.96
C ILE A 199 6.27 -11.30 14.74
N PRO A 200 7.46 -10.97 15.26
CA PRO A 200 8.09 -11.79 16.28
C PRO A 200 7.20 -11.75 17.54
N MET A 201 6.35 -12.76 17.74
CA MET A 201 5.58 -12.87 18.97
C MET A 201 6.38 -13.66 20.00
N GLY A 202 6.87 -12.96 21.02
CA GLY A 202 7.55 -13.56 22.15
C GLY A 202 8.59 -12.63 22.76
N ILE A 203 8.14 -11.60 23.49
CA ILE A 203 9.04 -10.81 24.33
C ILE A 203 8.58 -10.94 25.78
N GLU A 204 8.89 -12.09 26.39
CA GLU A 204 8.93 -12.22 27.86
C GLU A 204 10.37 -12.08 28.39
N GLN A 205 11.37 -11.89 27.53
CA GLN A 205 12.78 -11.73 27.91
C GLN A 205 13.47 -10.61 27.12
N PRO A 206 14.49 -9.94 27.69
CA PRO A 206 15.26 -8.92 26.98
C PRO A 206 15.92 -9.52 25.75
N ILE A 207 15.63 -8.94 24.59
CA ILE A 207 16.15 -9.36 23.29
C ILE A 207 17.65 -9.07 23.25
N ASP A 208 18.44 -10.10 22.92
CA ASP A 208 19.79 -9.89 22.42
C ASP A 208 19.68 -9.33 21.00
N LEU A 209 20.03 -8.05 20.81
CA LEU A 209 19.82 -7.32 19.56
C LEU A 209 20.61 -7.91 18.38
N ASP A 210 21.61 -8.74 18.67
CA ASP A 210 22.42 -9.46 17.68
C ASP A 210 21.70 -10.72 17.12
N GLU A 211 20.66 -11.24 17.78
CA GLU A 211 19.85 -12.39 17.32
C GLU A 211 18.53 -12.00 16.65
N LEU A 212 18.20 -10.70 16.59
CA LEU A 212 17.04 -10.23 15.84
C LEU A 212 17.36 -10.31 14.34
N VAL A 213 17.16 -11.50 13.75
CA VAL A 213 17.15 -11.66 12.29
C VAL A 213 15.97 -10.86 11.74
N LEU A 214 16.20 -9.57 11.49
CA LEU A 214 15.24 -8.66 10.87
C LEU A 214 15.00 -9.12 9.43
N ARG A 215 14.03 -10.01 9.25
CA ARG A 215 13.53 -10.37 7.92
C ARG A 215 12.77 -9.17 7.37
N PRO A 216 13.14 -8.61 6.21
CA PRO A 216 12.40 -7.52 5.62
C PRO A 216 10.97 -7.97 5.28
N PRO A 217 9.97 -7.06 5.34
CA PRO A 217 8.60 -7.39 4.97
C PRO A 217 8.51 -7.80 3.50
N VAL A 218 7.49 -8.58 3.17
CA VAL A 218 7.19 -8.97 1.79
C VAL A 218 5.86 -8.36 1.36
N ASP A 219 5.94 -7.57 0.32
CA ASP A 219 4.81 -6.93 -0.34
C ASP A 219 4.35 -7.85 -1.47
N GLY A 220 3.11 -8.34 -1.38
CA GLY A 220 2.49 -9.19 -2.40
C GLY A 220 1.49 -8.41 -3.24
N THR A 221 1.88 -7.93 -4.41
CA THR A 221 0.95 -7.30 -5.35
C THR A 221 0.51 -8.29 -6.42
N THR A 222 -0.71 -8.80 -6.33
CA THR A 222 -1.35 -9.35 -7.51
C THR A 222 -2.07 -8.25 -8.29
N THR A 223 -2.07 -8.37 -9.61
CA THR A 223 -2.91 -7.52 -10.46
C THR A 223 -4.05 -8.37 -11.01
N GLU A 224 -4.76 -9.02 -10.11
CA GLU A 224 -6.08 -9.53 -10.47
C GLU A 224 -7.01 -8.34 -10.62
N THR A 225 -7.55 -8.22 -11.82
CA THR A 225 -8.31 -7.05 -12.24
C THR A 225 -9.73 -7.46 -12.59
N LEU A 226 -10.69 -6.88 -11.88
CA LEU A 226 -12.09 -7.03 -12.21
C LEU A 226 -12.55 -5.78 -12.98
N ALA A 227 -12.90 -5.95 -14.26
CA ALA A 227 -13.48 -4.87 -15.03
C ALA A 227 -14.87 -4.51 -14.50
N LEU A 228 -15.07 -3.23 -14.22
CA LEU A 228 -16.32 -2.69 -13.69
C LEU A 228 -17.00 -1.83 -14.76
N PRO A 229 -18.17 -2.22 -15.26
CA PRO A 229 -18.90 -1.41 -16.22
C PRO A 229 -19.45 -0.16 -15.55
N ARG A 230 -19.63 0.91 -16.33
CA ARG A 230 -20.47 2.02 -15.91
C ARG A 230 -21.93 1.59 -15.99
N THR A 231 -22.63 1.61 -14.86
CA THR A 231 -24.03 1.14 -14.77
C THR A 231 -25.02 2.26 -14.47
N VAL A 232 -24.56 3.39 -13.93
CA VAL A 232 -25.42 4.50 -13.49
C VAL A 232 -24.85 5.85 -13.94
N THR A 233 -25.71 6.85 -14.05
CA THR A 233 -25.31 8.27 -14.15
C THR A 233 -25.92 9.02 -12.98
N PRO A 234 -25.13 9.69 -12.11
CA PRO A 234 -25.70 10.34 -10.94
C PRO A 234 -26.55 11.55 -11.35
N PRO A 235 -27.57 11.91 -10.56
CA PRO A 235 -28.39 13.10 -10.80
C PRO A 235 -27.59 14.41 -10.79
N SER A 236 -26.40 14.41 -10.18
CA SER A 236 -25.50 15.56 -10.24
C SER A 236 -24.99 15.82 -11.64
N ARG A 237 -25.01 14.86 -12.58
CA ARG A 237 -24.29 15.04 -13.85
C ARG A 237 -24.86 16.19 -14.69
N GLY A 238 -24.04 17.20 -14.94
CA GLY A 238 -24.44 18.44 -15.66
C GLY A 238 -25.22 19.45 -14.80
N ALA A 239 -25.35 19.23 -13.49
CA ALA A 239 -25.96 20.18 -12.56
C ALA A 239 -25.15 21.49 -12.50
N ALA A 240 -25.84 22.61 -12.32
CA ALA A 240 -25.18 23.91 -12.20
C ALA A 240 -24.49 24.06 -10.83
N CYS A 241 -23.33 24.71 -10.80
CA CYS A 241 -22.74 25.21 -9.56
C CYS A 241 -22.43 26.70 -9.69
N PRO A 242 -23.36 27.59 -9.28
CA PRO A 242 -23.21 29.04 -9.43
C PRO A 242 -21.90 29.57 -8.85
N SER A 243 -21.37 28.93 -7.80
CA SER A 243 -20.14 29.32 -7.12
C SER A 243 -18.86 29.08 -7.93
N LEU A 244 -18.86 28.23 -8.97
CA LEU A 244 -17.65 27.86 -9.74
C LEU A 244 -17.80 28.09 -11.26
N GLY A 245 -18.87 28.77 -11.69
CA GLY A 245 -19.11 29.10 -13.09
C GLY A 245 -19.74 27.99 -13.93
N ALA A 246 -19.99 28.31 -15.22
CA ALA A 246 -20.61 27.40 -16.18
C ALA A 246 -19.65 27.11 -17.35
N PRO A 247 -19.43 25.84 -17.74
CA PRO A 247 -19.99 24.62 -17.15
C PRO A 247 -19.40 24.28 -15.77
N CYS A 248 -20.19 23.62 -14.93
CA CYS A 248 -19.77 23.23 -13.60
C CYS A 248 -18.82 22.02 -13.65
N ARG A 249 -17.54 22.24 -13.32
CA ARG A 249 -16.51 21.17 -13.35
C ARG A 249 -16.68 20.10 -12.27
N LEU A 250 -17.42 20.39 -11.20
CA LEU A 250 -17.68 19.39 -10.15
C LEU A 250 -18.75 18.37 -10.53
N THR A 251 -19.48 18.61 -11.63
CA THR A 251 -20.66 17.84 -12.01
C THR A 251 -20.57 17.29 -13.42
N ASP A 252 -19.51 17.56 -14.17
CA ASP A 252 -19.35 17.05 -15.54
C ASP A 252 -18.92 15.56 -15.57
N GLY A 253 -18.50 15.01 -14.43
CA GLY A 253 -18.00 13.64 -14.32
C GLY A 253 -16.54 13.51 -14.78
N ALA A 254 -15.80 14.60 -14.86
CA ALA A 254 -14.35 14.56 -14.88
C ALA A 254 -13.83 14.21 -13.49
N LEU A 255 -12.77 13.41 -13.44
CA LEU A 255 -12.02 13.10 -12.22
C LEU A 255 -10.83 14.05 -12.11
N GLU A 256 -11.07 15.34 -12.34
CA GLU A 256 -10.03 16.35 -12.33
C GLU A 256 -10.15 17.16 -11.04
N GLY A 257 -9.00 17.57 -10.48
CA GLY A 257 -8.98 18.46 -9.33
C GLY A 257 -9.59 19.81 -9.72
N VAL A 258 -10.51 20.29 -8.89
CA VAL A 258 -11.13 21.62 -9.06
C VAL A 258 -10.71 22.48 -7.88
N GLU A 259 -9.99 23.56 -8.15
CA GLU A 259 -9.70 24.59 -7.15
C GLU A 259 -10.99 25.36 -6.83
N LEU A 260 -11.26 25.57 -5.53
CA LEU A 260 -12.46 26.25 -5.08
C LEU A 260 -12.28 27.77 -4.95
N ASP A 261 -11.11 28.31 -5.32
CA ASP A 261 -10.78 29.75 -5.28
C ASP A 261 -11.15 30.46 -3.96
N GLY A 262 -11.01 29.75 -2.83
CA GLY A 262 -11.36 30.25 -1.49
C GLY A 262 -12.86 30.21 -1.14
N ALA A 263 -13.70 29.60 -1.99
CA ALA A 263 -15.12 29.39 -1.69
C ALA A 263 -15.29 28.49 -0.46
N GLN A 264 -15.92 29.04 0.59
CA GLN A 264 -16.25 28.30 1.81
C GLN A 264 -17.48 27.40 1.64
N THR A 265 -18.27 27.62 0.60
CA THR A 265 -19.47 26.85 0.30
C THR A 265 -19.57 26.67 -1.20
N VAL A 266 -19.78 25.42 -1.61
CA VAL A 266 -20.07 25.05 -2.98
C VAL A 266 -21.55 24.66 -3.05
N THR A 267 -22.30 25.33 -3.91
CA THR A 267 -23.72 25.01 -4.13
C THR A 267 -23.86 24.27 -5.44
N ILE A 268 -24.53 23.11 -5.40
CA ILE A 268 -24.90 22.33 -6.59
C ILE A 268 -26.43 22.32 -6.69
N GLU A 269 -26.95 22.75 -7.83
CA GLU A 269 -28.38 22.85 -8.07
C GLU A 269 -28.89 21.66 -8.88
N PHE A 270 -29.83 20.91 -8.30
CA PHE A 270 -30.40 19.73 -8.92
C PHE A 270 -31.78 19.99 -9.52
N ALA A 271 -32.07 19.34 -10.65
CA ALA A 271 -33.41 19.29 -11.19
C ALA A 271 -34.33 18.50 -10.24
N GLN A 272 -35.39 19.13 -9.75
CA GLN A 272 -36.34 18.52 -8.81
C GLN A 272 -37.34 17.58 -9.52
N PRO A 273 -37.81 16.50 -8.86
CA PRO A 273 -37.54 16.13 -7.46
C PRO A 273 -36.27 15.28 -7.28
N VAL A 274 -35.49 15.57 -6.22
CA VAL A 274 -34.35 14.73 -5.79
C VAL A 274 -34.54 14.27 -4.35
N LYS A 275 -34.40 12.96 -4.11
CA LYS A 275 -34.32 12.37 -2.77
C LYS A 275 -32.92 11.78 -2.58
N PRO A 276 -31.99 12.51 -1.95
CA PRO A 276 -30.63 12.03 -1.80
C PRO A 276 -30.60 10.79 -0.90
N SER A 277 -29.98 9.71 -1.38
CA SER A 277 -29.73 8.50 -0.59
C SER A 277 -28.25 8.30 -0.25
N LEU A 278 -27.37 9.05 -0.92
CA LEU A 278 -25.92 9.01 -0.76
C LEU A 278 -25.32 10.33 -1.29
N ILE A 279 -24.38 10.90 -0.55
CA ILE A 279 -23.53 12.02 -1.01
C ILE A 279 -22.10 11.52 -0.94
N VAL A 280 -21.39 11.59 -2.06
CA VAL A 280 -20.00 11.13 -2.16
C VAL A 280 -19.12 12.34 -2.48
N VAL A 281 -18.17 12.63 -1.60
CA VAL A 281 -17.11 13.63 -1.83
C VAL A 281 -15.81 12.86 -2.10
N ARG A 282 -15.29 12.95 -3.32
CA ARG A 282 -14.15 12.16 -3.78
C ARG A 282 -12.87 13.00 -3.71
N ALA A 283 -12.11 12.83 -2.64
CA ALA A 283 -10.91 13.60 -2.31
C ALA A 283 -11.16 15.11 -2.15
N LEU A 284 -10.97 15.62 -0.93
CA LEU A 284 -11.12 17.04 -0.62
C LEU A 284 -9.85 17.51 0.10
N VAL A 285 -9.12 18.42 -0.53
CA VAL A 285 -8.02 19.12 0.11
C VAL A 285 -8.55 20.44 0.64
N THR A 286 -8.45 20.64 1.94
CA THR A 286 -8.92 21.86 2.59
C THR A 286 -8.15 22.12 3.87
N ASN A 287 -8.04 23.39 4.25
CA ASN A 287 -7.50 23.79 5.54
C ASN A 287 -8.53 23.59 6.68
N SER A 288 -9.79 23.28 6.35
CA SER A 288 -10.81 22.94 7.33
C SER A 288 -10.64 21.50 7.82
N PRO A 289 -10.70 21.23 9.14
CA PRO A 289 -10.68 19.87 9.65
C PRO A 289 -12.02 19.14 9.44
N VAL A 290 -13.03 19.79 8.86
CA VAL A 290 -14.41 19.29 8.79
C VAL A 290 -15.06 19.69 7.46
N VAL A 291 -15.88 18.80 6.90
CA VAL A 291 -16.79 19.05 5.78
C VAL A 291 -18.23 18.85 6.22
N GLY A 292 -19.12 19.77 5.84
CA GLY A 292 -20.56 19.66 6.06
C GLY A 292 -21.32 19.60 4.74
N ALA A 293 -22.40 18.83 4.70
CA ALA A 293 -23.34 18.83 3.59
C ALA A 293 -24.75 19.14 4.09
N PHE A 294 -25.44 20.03 3.40
CA PHE A 294 -26.82 20.42 3.69
C PHE A 294 -27.58 20.65 2.38
N GLY A 295 -28.90 20.48 2.43
CA GLY A 295 -29.80 20.77 1.33
C GLY A 295 -30.69 21.96 1.66
N THR A 296 -30.99 22.78 0.66
CA THR A 296 -32.01 23.84 0.78
C THR A 296 -33.28 23.40 0.06
N LEU A 297 -34.40 23.40 0.78
CA LEU A 297 -35.72 23.09 0.28
C LEU A 297 -36.32 24.28 -0.49
N ARG A 298 -37.38 24.03 -1.27
CA ARG A 298 -38.05 25.07 -2.07
C ARG A 298 -38.65 26.22 -1.25
N ASP A 299 -38.98 25.96 0.01
CA ASP A 299 -39.51 26.94 0.96
C ASP A 299 -38.40 27.72 1.71
N GLY A 300 -37.12 27.49 1.34
CA GLY A 300 -35.96 28.07 2.01
C GLY A 300 -35.51 27.33 3.26
N GLY A 301 -36.19 26.23 3.65
CA GLY A 301 -35.76 25.40 4.76
C GLY A 301 -34.41 24.74 4.50
N VAL A 302 -33.53 24.67 5.51
CA VAL A 302 -32.23 24.01 5.42
C VAL A 302 -32.31 22.67 6.14
N VAL A 303 -31.93 21.60 5.44
CA VAL A 303 -31.87 20.23 5.97
C VAL A 303 -30.41 19.80 6.03
N PRO A 304 -29.81 19.62 7.23
CA PRO A 304 -28.47 19.08 7.32
C PRO A 304 -28.48 17.60 6.91
N PHE A 305 -27.56 17.21 6.03
CA PHE A 305 -27.32 15.81 5.71
C PHE A 305 -26.30 15.19 6.65
N GLY A 306 -25.27 15.96 7.03
CA GLY A 306 -24.26 15.54 7.97
C GLY A 306 -23.03 16.45 7.97
N THR A 307 -22.15 16.18 8.92
CA THR A 307 -20.87 16.85 9.10
C THR A 307 -19.84 15.77 9.41
N TRP A 308 -18.72 15.76 8.69
CA TRP A 308 -17.70 14.73 8.77
C TRP A 308 -16.32 15.35 9.01
N PRO A 309 -15.52 14.82 9.94
CA PRO A 309 -14.11 15.19 10.06
C PRO A 309 -13.37 14.74 8.79
N LEU A 310 -12.41 15.56 8.36
CA LEU A 310 -11.51 15.21 7.28
C LEU A 310 -10.20 14.70 7.87
N LEU A 311 -9.80 13.50 7.47
CA LEU A 311 -8.48 12.98 7.76
C LEU A 311 -7.45 13.76 6.95
N ARG A 312 -6.39 14.22 7.61
CA ARG A 312 -5.20 14.72 6.93
C ARG A 312 -4.39 13.53 6.45
N GLU A 313 -3.65 13.73 5.37
CA GLU A 313 -2.72 12.73 4.84
C GLU A 313 -1.67 12.30 5.88
N SER A 314 -1.41 13.13 6.90
CA SER A 314 -0.53 12.86 8.03
C SER A 314 -1.15 12.09 9.19
N ASP A 315 -2.46 11.85 9.18
CA ASP A 315 -3.15 11.22 10.32
C ASP A 315 -2.86 9.71 10.35
N PRO A 316 -2.58 9.11 11.53
CA PRO A 316 -2.21 7.70 11.62
C PRO A 316 -3.37 6.79 11.16
N PRO A 317 -3.08 5.64 10.53
CA PRO A 317 -4.09 4.65 10.15
C PRO A 317 -4.94 4.23 11.35
N GLY A 318 -6.27 4.20 11.20
CA GLY A 318 -7.20 3.80 12.27
C GLY A 318 -7.67 4.93 13.20
N SER A 319 -7.34 6.18 12.87
CA SER A 319 -7.76 7.39 13.61
C SER A 319 -9.26 7.72 13.56
N ASN A 320 -10.05 6.98 12.78
CA ASN A 320 -11.50 7.15 12.73
C ASN A 320 -12.23 6.01 13.43
N LYS A 321 -12.95 6.33 14.50
CA LYS A 321 -14.08 5.50 14.94
C LYS A 321 -15.30 5.80 14.05
N PRO A 322 -16.21 4.83 13.84
CA PRO A 322 -17.44 5.02 13.05
C PRO A 322 -18.35 6.16 13.53
N ASP A 323 -18.13 6.69 14.74
CA ASP A 323 -18.90 7.77 15.37
C ASP A 323 -18.29 9.17 15.18
N GLY A 324 -17.19 9.31 14.44
CA GLY A 324 -16.57 10.60 14.16
C GLY A 324 -15.79 11.20 15.34
N THR A 325 -15.45 10.41 16.36
CA THR A 325 -14.54 10.82 17.44
C THR A 325 -13.10 10.39 17.18
N TYR A 326 -12.16 11.27 17.52
CA TYR A 326 -10.72 10.99 17.60
C TYR A 326 -10.41 10.12 18.84
#